data_AF-A0A7R9XLG2-F1
#
_entry.id   AF-A0A7R9XLG2-F1
#
_cell.length_a   1.000
_cell.length_b   1.000
_cell.length_c   1.000
_cell.angle_alpha   90.00
_cell.angle_beta   90.00
_cell.angle_gamma   90.00
#
_symmetry.space_group_name_H-M   'P 1'
#
loop_
_entity.id
_entity.type
_entity.pdbx_description
1 polymer ?
#
loop_
_entity_poly.entity_id
_entity_poly.type
_entity_poly.pdbx_seq_one_letter_code
_entity_poly.pdbx_strand_id
1 'polypeptide(L)'
;SYLNIDTIVKAIKVSGAQAVHPGYGFLAENHKFAEFLKKHNITFIGPKASAILALGDKIESKIFAKKVGVRTIPGYDVEVTDVDHCIEISEKIGFPVMIKASAG
;
A
#
# COMPACT_ATOMS: atom_id res chain seq x y z
N SER A 1 15.06 -8.72 11.05
CA SER A 1 14.22 -9.61 11.87
C SER A 1 12.72 -9.37 11.62
N TYR A 2 12.18 -8.18 11.92
CA TYR A 2 10.74 -7.87 11.86
C TYR A 2 10.08 -7.81 10.46
N LEU A 3 10.86 -7.94 9.38
CA LEU A 3 10.33 -8.11 8.01
C LEU A 3 10.30 -9.58 7.57
N ASN A 4 10.87 -10.50 8.37
CA ASN A 4 10.92 -11.91 8.03
C ASN A 4 9.63 -12.61 8.47
N ILE A 5 8.74 -12.83 7.49
CA ILE A 5 7.45 -13.47 7.71
C ILE A 5 7.64 -14.88 8.30
N ASP A 6 8.59 -15.68 7.80
CA ASP A 6 8.79 -17.06 8.28
C ASP A 6 9.16 -17.10 9.78
N THR A 7 10.05 -16.21 10.22
CA THR A 7 10.43 -16.10 11.63
C THR A 7 9.24 -15.71 12.50
N ILE A 8 8.42 -14.75 12.04
CA ILE A 8 7.23 -14.30 12.77
C ILE A 8 6.21 -15.43 12.87
N VAL A 9 5.98 -16.17 11.79
CA VAL A 9 5.06 -17.31 11.76
C VAL A 9 5.50 -18.43 12.71
N LYS A 10 6.81 -18.72 12.76
CA LYS A 10 7.35 -19.67 13.75
C LYS A 10 7.04 -19.21 15.18
N ALA A 11 7.26 -17.93 15.49
CA ALA A 11 6.96 -17.39 16.81
C ALA A 11 5.47 -17.50 17.17
N ILE A 12 4.57 -17.20 16.23
CA ILE A 12 3.11 -17.33 16.43
C ILE A 12 2.73 -18.78 16.72
N LYS A 13 3.28 -19.75 15.98
CA LYS A 13 3.01 -21.17 16.20
C LYS A 13 3.49 -21.66 17.56
N VAL A 14 4.68 -21.22 17.99
CA VAL A 14 5.25 -21.60 19.30
C VAL A 14 4.46 -20.99 20.45
N SER A 15 4.03 -19.73 20.33
CA SER A 15 3.30 -19.05 21.40
C SER A 15 1.82 -19.40 21.47
N GLY A 16 1.24 -19.93 20.39
CA GLY A 16 -0.21 -20.16 20.29
C GLY A 16 -1.01 -18.86 20.13
N ALA A 17 -0.37 -17.78 19.68
CA ALA A 17 -1.03 -16.50 19.50
C ALA A 17 -2.16 -16.57 18.46
N GLN A 18 -3.33 -16.03 18.81
CA GLN A 18 -4.53 -16.04 17.97
C GLN A 18 -4.69 -14.76 17.14
N ALA A 19 -3.88 -13.73 17.43
CA ALA A 19 -3.91 -12.46 16.74
C ALA A 19 -2.50 -11.83 16.67
N VAL A 20 -2.30 -10.96 15.67
CA VAL A 20 -1.08 -10.18 15.48
C VAL A 20 -1.47 -8.71 15.28
N HIS A 21 -0.92 -7.84 16.12
CA HIS A 21 -0.95 -6.40 15.89
C HIS A 21 0.36 -5.98 15.22
N PRO A 22 0.36 -5.50 13.97
CA PRO A 22 1.60 -5.19 13.27
C PRO A 22 2.22 -3.83 13.67
N GLY A 23 1.44 -2.97 14.35
CA GLY A 23 1.86 -1.61 14.66
C GLY A 23 1.82 -0.75 13.41
N TYR A 24 2.93 -0.05 13.13
CA TYR A 24 3.11 0.80 11.95
C TYR A 24 4.47 0.49 11.29
N GLY A 25 4.60 0.80 10.00
CA GLY A 25 5.74 0.36 9.20
C GLY A 25 5.87 -1.16 9.14
N PHE A 26 7.05 -1.67 8.76
CA PHE A 26 7.33 -3.10 8.63
C PHE A 26 6.29 -3.86 7.79
N LEU A 27 5.45 -4.68 8.42
CA LEU A 27 4.44 -5.52 7.78
C LEU A 27 3.01 -4.98 7.95
N ALA A 28 2.83 -3.80 8.55
CA ALA A 28 1.52 -3.22 8.81
C ALA A 28 0.70 -2.97 7.54
N GLU A 29 1.38 -2.65 6.44
CA GLU A 29 0.76 -2.38 5.13
C GLU A 29 1.08 -3.49 4.12
N ASN A 30 1.51 -4.67 4.61
CA ASN A 30 1.80 -5.81 3.74
C ASN A 30 0.57 -6.70 3.59
N HIS A 31 -0.18 -6.51 2.49
CA HIS A 31 -1.37 -7.32 2.17
C HIS A 31 -1.10 -8.83 2.15
N LYS A 32 0.08 -9.29 1.70
CA LYS A 32 0.43 -10.73 1.67
C LYS A 32 0.55 -11.29 3.08
N PHE A 33 1.08 -10.52 4.03
CA PHE A 33 1.16 -10.91 5.43
C PHE A 33 -0.23 -11.03 6.06
N ALA A 34 -1.11 -10.05 5.84
CA ALA A 34 -2.49 -10.10 6.33
C ALA A 34 -3.28 -11.30 5.76
N GLU A 35 -3.15 -11.58 4.45
CA GLU A 35 -3.74 -12.79 3.85
C GLU A 35 -3.17 -14.09 4.42
N PHE A 36 -1.85 -14.12 4.64
CA PHE A 36 -1.19 -15.29 5.22
C PHE A 36 -1.75 -15.64 6.60
N LEU A 37 -1.88 -14.64 7.49
CA LEU A 37 -2.42 -14.83 8.84
C LEU A 37 -3.87 -15.32 8.79
N LYS A 38 -4.69 -14.69 7.93
CA LYS A 38 -6.08 -15.09 7.72
C LYS A 38 -6.21 -16.55 7.29
N LYS A 39 -5.37 -17.03 6.35
CA LYS A 39 -5.34 -18.44 5.91
C LYS A 39 -5.02 -19.43 7.03
N HIS A 40 -4.38 -18.97 8.10
CA HIS A 40 -4.02 -19.77 9.27
C HIS A 40 -4.94 -19.49 10.47
N ASN A 41 -6.09 -18.85 10.26
CA ASN A 41 -7.04 -18.46 11.32
C ASN A 41 -6.42 -17.60 12.44
N ILE A 42 -5.41 -16.80 12.08
CA ILE A 42 -4.80 -15.80 12.97
C ILE A 42 -5.38 -14.43 12.61
N THR A 43 -5.91 -13.72 13.60
CA THR A 43 -6.51 -12.40 13.38
C THR A 43 -5.41 -11.36 13.15
N PHE A 44 -5.39 -10.75 11.97
CA PHE A 44 -4.62 -9.53 11.74
C PHE A 44 -5.38 -8.34 12.33
N ILE A 45 -4.80 -7.65 13.31
CA ILE A 45 -5.42 -6.48 13.93
C ILE A 45 -5.14 -5.27 13.03
N GLY A 46 -6.06 -5.04 12.09
CA GLY A 46 -5.97 -4.00 11.07
C GLY A 46 -7.03 -4.17 9.98
N PRO A 47 -6.94 -3.41 8.88
CA PRO A 47 -7.86 -3.55 7.76
C PRO A 47 -7.72 -4.90 7.04
N LYS A 48 -8.72 -5.26 6.24
CA LYS A 48 -8.67 -6.45 5.37
C LYS A 48 -7.53 -6.30 4.36
N ALA A 49 -6.88 -7.41 4.00
CA ALA A 49 -5.78 -7.38 3.04
C ALA A 49 -6.16 -6.80 1.66
N SER A 50 -7.41 -6.97 1.22
CA SER A 50 -7.91 -6.34 0.00
C SER A 50 -7.92 -4.81 0.07
N ALA A 51 -8.20 -4.24 1.25
CA ALA A 51 -8.14 -2.80 1.46
C ALA A 51 -6.68 -2.32 1.50
N ILE A 52 -5.79 -3.09 2.15
CA ILE A 52 -4.34 -2.81 2.15
C ILE A 52 -3.79 -2.80 0.72
N LEU A 53 -4.18 -3.78 -0.11
CA LEU A 53 -3.77 -3.83 -1.51
C LEU A 53 -4.33 -2.65 -2.31
N ALA A 54 -5.63 -2.36 -2.18
CA ALA A 54 -6.27 -1.27 -2.93
C ALA A 54 -5.73 0.13 -2.59
N LEU A 55 -5.22 0.31 -1.38
CA LEU A 55 -4.72 1.60 -0.90
C LEU A 55 -3.19 1.69 -0.80
N GLY A 56 -2.48 0.59 -1.08
CA GLY A 56 -1.02 0.51 -0.94
C GLY A 56 -0.26 1.13 -2.11
N ASP A 57 -0.90 1.30 -3.27
CA ASP A 57 -0.34 2.03 -4.41
C ASP A 57 -1.02 3.40 -4.56
N LYS A 58 -0.21 4.45 -4.78
CA LYS A 58 -0.68 5.84 -4.87
C LYS A 58 -1.54 6.10 -6.10
N ILE A 59 -1.28 5.41 -7.21
CA ILE A 59 -2.06 5.57 -8.44
C ILE A 59 -3.42 4.89 -8.24
N GLU A 60 -3.42 3.61 -7.86
CA GLU A 60 -4.65 2.84 -7.63
C GLU A 60 -5.54 3.46 -6.54
N SER A 61 -4.96 3.91 -5.43
CA SER A 61 -5.70 4.58 -4.36
C SER A 61 -6.37 5.88 -4.83
N LYS A 62 -5.71 6.64 -5.71
CA LYS A 62 -6.26 7.88 -6.27
C LYS A 62 -7.36 7.60 -7.30
N ILE A 63 -7.19 6.57 -8.14
CA ILE A 63 -8.23 6.10 -9.06
C ILE A 63 -9.47 5.67 -8.27
N PHE A 64 -9.29 4.88 -7.20
CA PHE A 64 -10.36 4.46 -6.32
C PHE A 64 -11.08 5.65 -5.67
N ALA A 65 -10.32 6.60 -5.11
CA ALA A 65 -10.86 7.82 -4.50
C ALA A 65 -11.72 8.63 -5.50
N LYS A 66 -11.22 8.84 -6.72
CA LYS A 66 -11.98 9.51 -7.80
C LYS A 66 -13.28 8.78 -8.13
N LYS A 67 -13.23 7.44 -8.24
CA LYS A 67 -14.39 6.60 -8.57
C LYS A 67 -15.51 6.74 -7.54
N VAL A 68 -15.18 6.94 -6.26
CA VAL A 68 -16.16 7.11 -5.17
C VAL A 68 -16.50 8.58 -4.88
N GLY A 69 -16.08 9.51 -5.75
CA GLY A 69 -16.42 10.93 -5.65
C GLY A 69 -15.59 11.72 -4.63
N VAL A 70 -14.48 11.17 -4.14
CA VAL A 70 -13.55 11.90 -3.28
C VAL A 70 -12.72 12.85 -4.13
N ARG A 71 -12.64 14.12 -3.71
CA ARG A 71 -11.78 15.12 -4.38
C ARG A 71 -10.31 14.75 -4.18
N THR A 72 -9.58 14.66 -5.29
CA THR A 72 -8.14 14.36 -5.32
C THR A 72 -7.36 15.54 -5.89
N ILE A 73 -6.09 15.68 -5.50
CA ILE A 73 -5.19 16.69 -6.07
C ILE A 73 -5.06 16.45 -7.60
N PRO A 74 -5.21 17.48 -8.45
CA PRO A 74 -4.96 17.37 -9.89
C PRO A 74 -3.56 16.82 -10.16
N GLY A 75 -3.44 15.96 -11.16
CA GLY A 75 -2.16 15.37 -11.52
C GLY A 75 -2.31 14.26 -12.54
N TYR A 76 -1.20 13.58 -12.79
CA TYR A 76 -1.12 12.45 -13.70
C TYR A 76 -1.18 11.13 -12.91
N ASP A 77 -2.11 10.26 -13.29
CA ASP A 77 -2.44 9.03 -12.55
C ASP A 77 -1.99 7.79 -13.33
N VAL A 78 -0.88 7.91 -14.06
CA VAL A 78 -0.24 6.82 -14.80
C VAL A 78 1.27 6.93 -14.55
N GLU A 79 1.99 5.83 -14.74
CA GLU A 79 3.44 5.81 -14.63
C GLU A 79 4.09 6.77 -15.63
N VAL A 80 5.10 7.49 -15.17
CA VAL A 80 5.94 8.37 -15.99
C VAL A 80 7.14 7.57 -16.45
N THR A 81 7.29 7.43 -17.76
CA THR A 81 8.26 6.52 -18.40
C THR A 81 9.67 7.11 -18.50
N ASP A 82 9.76 8.42 -18.74
CA ASP A 82 11.00 9.12 -19.03
C ASP A 82 10.85 10.63 -18.77
N VAL A 83 11.96 11.36 -18.94
CA VAL A 83 12.05 12.79 -18.66
C VAL A 83 11.19 13.61 -19.61
N ASP A 84 11.16 13.28 -20.90
CA ASP A 84 10.43 14.05 -21.90
C ASP A 84 8.92 13.96 -21.65
N HIS A 85 8.42 12.75 -21.36
CA HIS A 85 7.05 12.50 -20.94
C HIS A 85 6.71 13.26 -19.65
N CYS A 86 7.64 13.31 -18.69
CA CYS A 86 7.46 14.08 -17.45
C CYS A 86 7.27 15.59 -17.73
N ILE A 87 8.04 16.15 -18.66
CA ILE A 87 7.95 17.57 -19.03
C ILE A 87 6.60 17.86 -19.70
N GLU A 88 6.18 17.04 -20.67
CA GLU A 88 4.90 17.19 -21.36
C GLU A 88 3.71 17.18 -20.38
N ILE A 89 3.71 16.24 -19.43
CA ILE A 89 2.69 16.17 -18.38
C ILE A 89 2.72 17.43 -17.51
N SER A 90 3.91 17.91 -17.14
CA SER A 90 4.07 19.05 -16.25
C SER A 90 3.54 20.34 -16.87
N GLU A 91 3.76 20.54 -18.17
CA GLU A 91 3.21 21.66 -18.93
C GLU A 91 1.67 21.60 -19.03
N LYS A 92 1.11 20.40 -19.22
CA LYS A 92 -0.35 20.19 -19.25
C LYS A 92 -1.02 20.47 -17.89
N ILE A 93 -0.35 20.11 -16.79
CA ILE A 93 -0.85 20.37 -15.42
C ILE A 93 -0.69 21.85 -15.06
N GLY A 94 0.41 22.47 -15.49
CA GLY A 94 0.80 23.82 -15.10
C GLY A 94 1.72 23.82 -13.88
N PHE A 95 2.81 24.59 -13.97
CA PHE A 95 3.79 24.73 -12.89
C PHE A 95 3.26 25.62 -11.74
N PRO A 96 3.71 25.38 -10.49
CA PRO A 96 4.69 24.36 -10.06
C PRO A 96 4.09 22.95 -9.92
N VAL A 97 4.90 21.93 -10.20
CA VAL A 97 4.54 20.51 -10.06
C VAL A 97 5.41 19.79 -9.04
N MET A 98 4.96 18.63 -8.55
CA MET A 98 5.70 17.78 -7.61
C MET A 98 5.73 16.34 -8.10
N ILE A 99 6.93 15.79 -8.28
CA ILE A 99 7.16 14.40 -8.67
C ILE A 99 7.25 13.54 -7.41
N LYS A 100 6.54 12.41 -7.37
CA LYS A 100 6.52 11.47 -6.24
C LYS A 100 6.69 10.04 -6.74
N ALA A 101 7.43 9.22 -5.98
CA ALA A 101 7.47 7.78 -6.21
C ALA A 101 6.11 7.13 -5.93
N SER A 102 5.68 6.20 -6.80
CA SER A 102 4.38 5.50 -6.64
C SER A 102 4.37 4.55 -5.44
N ALA A 103 5.45 3.79 -5.24
CA ALA A 103 5.57 2.74 -4.22
C ALA A 103 6.57 3.12 -3.12
N GLY A 104 6.30 4.20 -2.39
CA GLY A 104 7.15 4.65 -1.28
C GLY A 104 6.37 5.38 -0.20
#